data_AF-A0A5B1BRM0-F1
#
_entry.id   AF-A0A5B1BRM0-F1
#
_cell.length_a   1.000
_cell.length_b   1.000
_cell.length_c   1.000
_cell.angle_alpha   90.00
_cell.angle_beta   90.00
_cell.angle_gamma   90.00
#
_symmetry.space_group_name_H-M   'P 1'
#
loop_
_entity.id
_entity.type
_entity.pdbx_description
1 polymer ?
#
loop_
_entity_poly.entity_id
_entity_poly.type
_entity_poly.pdbx_seq_one_letter_code
_entity_poly.pdbx_strand_id
1 'polypeptide(L)'
;MIVMGYCANSVDMDFTVPADKVDAALAALNEVLFSPALGGFSAGHPYASLLEAVEGNTGFMECADIGGAFVLGCHCDKYCSVTDDVLETLARFAIEGSYVRFIGEDDRLFGFRVVDGRLRAESGGFSWKVEAEAEVEDGETREYRVCWVIDVDAASPTEAARKALAIQRNRSSIGTVFDVQRYEGMTTRGRQLGPALEINLSAVDDVST
;
A
#
# COMPACT_ATOMS: atom_id res chain seq x y z
N MET A 1 -1.81 -22.43 -23.06
CA MET A 1 -0.96 -21.22 -23.16
C MET A 1 -0.40 -20.98 -21.77
N ILE A 2 0.92 -20.78 -21.60
CA ILE A 2 1.43 -20.46 -20.24
C ILE A 2 1.05 -19.02 -19.95
N VAL A 3 0.06 -18.81 -19.09
CA VAL A 3 -0.27 -17.47 -18.59
C VAL A 3 0.95 -16.98 -17.80
N MET A 4 1.60 -15.94 -18.31
CA MET A 4 2.64 -15.24 -17.55
C MET A 4 1.99 -14.51 -16.39
N GLY A 5 2.60 -14.64 -15.23
CA GLY A 5 2.12 -14.17 -13.94
C GLY A 5 3.27 -14.30 -12.95
N TYR A 6 3.16 -13.61 -11.83
CA TYR A 6 4.21 -13.45 -10.82
C TYR A 6 3.63 -13.89 -9.47
N CYS A 7 4.42 -14.46 -8.57
CA CYS A 7 3.91 -14.82 -7.25
C CYS A 7 3.54 -13.54 -6.49
N ALA A 8 2.38 -13.57 -5.83
CA ALA A 8 1.97 -12.51 -4.93
C ALA A 8 1.27 -13.11 -3.71
N ASN A 9 1.63 -12.62 -2.52
CA ASN A 9 1.02 -13.05 -1.28
C ASN A 9 0.15 -11.93 -0.74
N SER A 10 -1.05 -12.24 -0.25
CA SER A 10 -1.88 -11.24 0.40
C SER A 10 -1.27 -10.80 1.73
N VAL A 11 -1.24 -9.49 1.98
CA VAL A 11 -0.72 -8.89 3.22
C VAL A 11 -1.84 -8.45 4.15
N ASP A 12 -2.93 -7.94 3.56
CA ASP A 12 -4.05 -7.33 4.28
C ASP A 12 -5.27 -7.24 3.35
N MET A 13 -6.48 -7.49 3.85
CA MET A 13 -7.71 -7.47 3.06
C MET A 13 -8.98 -7.37 3.90
N ASP A 14 -10.02 -6.81 3.28
CA ASP A 14 -11.41 -6.81 3.75
C ASP A 14 -12.33 -6.74 2.50
N PHE A 15 -12.29 -7.79 1.69
CA PHE A 15 -13.05 -7.85 0.44
C PHE A 15 -14.29 -8.73 0.62
N THR A 16 -15.46 -8.10 0.63
CA THR A 16 -16.74 -8.75 0.94
C THR A 16 -17.79 -8.44 -0.11
N VAL A 17 -18.46 -9.49 -0.63
CA VAL A 17 -19.69 -9.38 -1.42
C VAL A 17 -20.89 -9.69 -0.50
N PRO A 18 -21.84 -8.75 -0.31
CA PRO A 18 -22.96 -8.94 0.61
C PRO A 18 -23.94 -9.99 0.08
N ALA A 19 -24.67 -10.63 0.99
CA ALA A 19 -25.52 -11.79 0.69
C ALA A 19 -26.57 -11.55 -0.41
N ASP A 20 -27.13 -10.34 -0.50
CA ASP A 20 -28.10 -9.94 -1.52
C ASP A 20 -27.49 -9.65 -2.90
N LYS A 21 -26.18 -9.91 -3.07
CA LYS A 21 -25.43 -9.74 -4.31
C LYS A 21 -24.67 -10.98 -4.76
N VAL A 22 -24.53 -12.01 -3.92
CA VAL A 22 -23.74 -13.22 -4.22
C VAL A 22 -24.21 -13.92 -5.50
N ASP A 23 -25.51 -14.16 -5.69
CA ASP A 23 -26.05 -14.81 -6.89
C ASP A 23 -25.75 -14.02 -8.18
N ALA A 24 -25.88 -12.68 -8.11
CA ALA A 24 -25.62 -11.80 -9.24
C ALA A 24 -24.13 -11.71 -9.59
N ALA A 25 -23.26 -11.71 -8.56
CA ALA A 25 -21.82 -11.77 -8.71
C ALA A 25 -21.38 -13.11 -9.32
N LEU A 26 -21.96 -14.24 -8.89
CA LEU A 26 -21.68 -15.57 -9.45
C LEU A 26 -22.11 -15.69 -10.92
N ALA A 27 -23.28 -15.14 -11.27
CA ALA A 27 -23.73 -15.11 -12.66
C ALA A 27 -22.76 -14.31 -13.54
N ALA A 28 -22.39 -13.10 -13.13
CA ALA A 28 -21.42 -12.27 -13.86
C ALA A 28 -20.03 -12.92 -13.96
N LEU A 29 -19.57 -13.57 -12.89
CA LEU A 29 -18.26 -14.25 -12.87
C LEU A 29 -18.23 -15.47 -13.80
N ASN A 30 -19.31 -16.25 -13.84
CA ASN A 30 -19.46 -17.34 -14.81
C ASN A 30 -19.49 -16.82 -16.26
N GLU A 31 -20.17 -15.69 -16.55
CA GLU A 31 -20.13 -15.08 -17.90
C GLU A 31 -18.70 -14.70 -18.33
N VAL A 32 -17.87 -14.21 -17.41
CA VAL A 32 -16.47 -13.85 -17.67
C VAL A 32 -15.59 -15.09 -17.86
N LEU A 33 -15.56 -16.01 -16.88
CA LEU A 33 -14.66 -17.17 -16.89
C LEU A 33 -14.95 -18.16 -18.03
N PHE A 34 -16.21 -18.29 -18.44
CA PHE A 34 -16.62 -19.14 -19.56
C PHE A 34 -16.71 -18.38 -20.90
N SER A 35 -16.31 -17.10 -20.95
CA SER A 35 -16.27 -16.32 -22.19
C SER A 35 -15.23 -16.89 -23.17
N PRO A 36 -15.61 -17.14 -24.44
CA PRO A 36 -14.66 -17.51 -25.49
C PRO A 36 -13.54 -16.47 -25.71
N ALA A 37 -13.79 -15.20 -25.34
CA ALA A 37 -12.87 -14.09 -25.56
C ALA A 37 -11.62 -14.13 -24.66
N LEU A 38 -11.71 -14.72 -23.45
CA LEU A 38 -10.58 -14.86 -22.53
C LEU A 38 -9.82 -16.20 -22.73
N GLY A 39 -10.08 -16.91 -23.83
CA GLY A 39 -9.50 -18.22 -24.09
C GLY A 39 -10.03 -19.31 -23.16
N GLY A 40 -11.28 -19.15 -22.69
CA GLY A 40 -11.90 -19.98 -21.65
C GLY A 40 -11.73 -21.49 -21.85
N PHE A 41 -11.57 -22.19 -20.72
CA PHE A 41 -11.39 -23.64 -20.68
C PHE A 41 -12.66 -24.36 -21.14
N SER A 42 -12.75 -24.56 -22.46
CA SER A 42 -13.89 -25.17 -23.14
C SER A 42 -14.03 -26.67 -22.81
N ALA A 43 -14.64 -26.95 -21.67
CA ALA A 43 -15.20 -28.24 -21.23
C ALA A 43 -15.99 -28.18 -19.91
N GLY A 44 -15.85 -27.10 -19.10
CA GLY A 44 -16.46 -27.03 -17.77
C GLY A 44 -17.96 -26.69 -17.74
N HIS A 45 -18.64 -27.12 -16.68
CA HIS A 45 -19.94 -26.56 -16.28
C HIS A 45 -19.73 -25.25 -15.49
N PRO A 46 -20.70 -24.32 -15.47
CA PRO A 46 -20.65 -23.14 -14.61
C PRO A 46 -20.45 -23.51 -13.14
N TYR A 47 -19.69 -22.70 -12.41
CA TYR A 47 -19.43 -22.89 -10.98
C TYR A 47 -20.72 -22.73 -10.17
N ALA A 48 -20.88 -23.58 -9.15
CA ALA A 48 -22.05 -23.59 -8.28
C ALA A 48 -22.00 -22.55 -7.15
N SER A 49 -20.83 -21.97 -6.89
CA SER A 49 -20.63 -20.96 -5.83
C SER A 49 -19.48 -20.01 -6.17
N LEU A 50 -19.45 -18.83 -5.53
CA LEU A 50 -18.31 -17.91 -5.63
C LEU A 50 -17.02 -18.53 -5.07
N LEU A 51 -17.11 -19.36 -4.02
CA LEU A 51 -15.96 -20.07 -3.44
C LEU A 51 -15.31 -20.97 -4.49
N GLU A 52 -16.09 -21.84 -5.13
CA GLU A 52 -15.61 -22.75 -6.18
C GLU A 52 -15.03 -21.99 -7.38
N ALA A 53 -15.68 -20.89 -7.79
CA ALA A 53 -15.23 -20.06 -8.91
C ALA A 53 -13.91 -19.33 -8.62
N VAL A 54 -13.76 -18.76 -7.42
CA VAL A 54 -12.59 -17.98 -7.03
C VAL A 54 -11.40 -18.90 -6.75
N GLU A 55 -11.54 -19.87 -5.83
CA GLU A 55 -10.44 -20.78 -5.47
C GLU A 55 -10.05 -21.72 -6.62
N GLY A 56 -10.98 -22.02 -7.53
CA GLY A 56 -10.71 -22.85 -8.71
C GLY A 56 -9.97 -22.15 -9.87
N ASN A 57 -9.89 -20.81 -9.87
CA ASN A 57 -9.30 -20.02 -10.98
C ASN A 57 -8.20 -19.04 -10.55
N THR A 58 -7.97 -18.86 -9.26
CA THR A 58 -7.02 -17.89 -8.71
C THR A 58 -6.14 -18.52 -7.63
N GLY A 59 -5.13 -17.81 -7.15
CA GLY A 59 -4.35 -18.22 -5.98
C GLY A 59 -5.01 -17.89 -4.64
N PHE A 60 -6.31 -17.53 -4.61
CA PHE A 60 -7.06 -17.30 -3.38
C PHE A 60 -7.50 -18.62 -2.74
N MET A 61 -7.41 -18.71 -1.42
CA MET A 61 -7.77 -19.86 -0.59
C MET A 61 -8.37 -19.40 0.75
N GLU A 62 -9.13 -20.26 1.41
CA GLU A 62 -9.84 -19.96 2.66
C GLU A 62 -10.93 -18.89 2.48
N CYS A 63 -11.53 -18.83 1.29
CA CYS A 63 -12.71 -18.00 1.05
C CYS A 63 -13.89 -18.54 1.86
N ALA A 64 -14.74 -17.65 2.39
CA ALA A 64 -15.77 -18.02 3.35
C ALA A 64 -17.17 -17.51 2.97
N ASP A 65 -18.19 -18.30 3.29
CA ASP A 65 -19.56 -17.81 3.48
C ASP A 65 -19.72 -17.44 4.96
N ILE A 66 -19.99 -16.17 5.23
CA ILE A 66 -20.28 -15.67 6.58
C ILE A 66 -21.67 -15.03 6.57
N GLY A 67 -22.68 -15.82 6.90
CA GLY A 67 -24.07 -15.35 6.99
C GLY A 67 -24.70 -15.07 5.61
N GLY A 68 -24.29 -15.80 4.58
CA GLY A 68 -24.67 -15.62 3.18
C GLY A 68 -23.79 -14.61 2.44
N ALA A 69 -22.97 -13.82 3.13
CA ALA A 69 -22.00 -12.93 2.48
C ALA A 69 -20.74 -13.71 2.11
N PHE A 70 -20.23 -13.49 0.90
CA PHE A 70 -18.96 -14.06 0.46
C PHE A 70 -17.80 -13.15 0.88
N VAL A 71 -16.87 -13.71 1.64
CA VAL A 71 -15.64 -13.04 2.09
C VAL A 71 -14.46 -13.69 1.39
N LEU A 72 -13.63 -12.87 0.75
CA LEU A 72 -12.42 -13.31 0.05
C LEU A 72 -11.36 -13.78 1.05
N GLY A 73 -10.77 -14.94 0.81
CA GLY A 73 -9.70 -15.51 1.63
C GLY A 73 -8.31 -15.02 1.24
N CYS A 74 -7.27 -15.59 1.86
CA CYS A 74 -5.87 -15.23 1.59
C CYS A 74 -5.43 -15.61 0.16
N HIS A 75 -4.45 -14.90 -0.42
CA HIS A 75 -3.82 -15.26 -1.70
C HIS A 75 -2.38 -15.70 -1.45
N CYS A 76 -1.96 -16.85 -2.00
CA CYS A 76 -0.58 -17.31 -1.89
C CYS A 76 -0.14 -18.23 -3.06
N ASP A 77 -0.23 -17.72 -4.29
CA ASP A 77 0.34 -18.36 -5.47
C ASP A 77 0.66 -17.29 -6.55
N LYS A 78 0.82 -17.74 -7.78
CA LYS A 78 0.94 -16.96 -9.00
C LYS A 78 -0.29 -16.08 -9.24
N TYR A 79 -0.11 -14.77 -9.06
CA TYR A 79 -1.03 -13.76 -9.55
C TYR A 79 -1.00 -13.74 -11.08
N CYS A 80 -2.17 -13.76 -11.72
CA CYS A 80 -2.32 -13.82 -13.17
C CYS A 80 -3.48 -12.94 -13.64
N SER A 81 -3.62 -12.72 -14.95
CA SER A 81 -4.66 -11.82 -15.49
C SER A 81 -6.09 -12.26 -15.15
N VAL A 82 -6.33 -13.57 -14.98
CA VAL A 82 -7.63 -14.08 -14.50
C VAL A 82 -7.93 -13.59 -13.07
N THR A 83 -6.92 -13.39 -12.22
CA THR A 83 -7.10 -12.79 -10.90
C THR A 83 -7.60 -11.34 -11.01
N ASP A 84 -7.09 -10.55 -11.98
CA ASP A 84 -7.61 -9.20 -12.26
C ASP A 84 -9.06 -9.25 -12.76
N ASP A 85 -9.38 -10.12 -13.73
CA ASP A 85 -10.73 -10.29 -14.29
C ASP A 85 -11.75 -10.69 -13.21
N VAL A 86 -11.37 -11.59 -12.30
CA VAL A 86 -12.18 -12.02 -11.15
C VAL A 86 -12.41 -10.84 -10.20
N LEU A 87 -11.35 -10.14 -9.78
CA LEU A 87 -11.46 -9.02 -8.84
C LEU A 87 -12.27 -7.85 -9.42
N GLU A 88 -12.06 -7.48 -10.68
CA GLU A 88 -12.84 -6.42 -11.33
C GLU A 88 -14.31 -6.79 -11.48
N THR A 89 -14.62 -8.07 -11.72
CA THR A 89 -16.00 -8.55 -11.80
C THR A 89 -16.69 -8.48 -10.43
N LEU A 90 -16.04 -8.97 -9.37
CA LEU A 90 -16.58 -8.94 -8.01
C LEU A 90 -16.70 -7.52 -7.43
N ALA A 91 -15.80 -6.60 -7.79
CA ALA A 91 -15.81 -5.21 -7.31
C ALA A 91 -17.10 -4.44 -7.63
N ARG A 92 -17.86 -4.88 -8.66
CA ARG A 92 -19.17 -4.32 -9.04
C ARG A 92 -20.29 -4.66 -8.05
N PHE A 93 -20.05 -5.66 -7.20
CA PHE A 93 -21.01 -6.23 -6.25
C PHE A 93 -20.55 -6.13 -4.80
N ALA A 94 -19.25 -5.93 -4.58
CA ALA A 94 -18.63 -5.81 -3.26
C ALA A 94 -19.04 -4.56 -2.48
N ILE A 95 -18.80 -4.58 -1.17
CA ILE A 95 -19.04 -3.44 -0.28
C ILE A 95 -18.09 -2.29 -0.66
N GLU A 96 -18.62 -1.07 -0.77
CA GLU A 96 -17.81 0.12 -1.07
C GLU A 96 -16.69 0.31 -0.03
N GLY A 97 -15.46 0.55 -0.49
CA GLY A 97 -14.28 0.63 0.38
C GLY A 97 -13.57 -0.70 0.66
N SER A 98 -14.19 -1.85 0.32
CA SER A 98 -13.55 -3.18 0.35
C SER A 98 -12.22 -3.17 -0.40
N TYR A 99 -11.26 -3.97 0.07
CA TYR A 99 -9.91 -3.95 -0.49
C TYR A 99 -9.18 -5.28 -0.36
N VAL A 100 -8.15 -5.44 -1.19
CA VAL A 100 -7.15 -6.51 -1.09
C VAL A 100 -5.76 -5.92 -1.37
N ARG A 101 -4.76 -6.28 -0.57
CA ARG A 101 -3.35 -5.86 -0.75
C ARG A 101 -2.44 -7.07 -0.79
N PHE A 102 -1.43 -6.97 -1.64
CA PHE A 102 -0.46 -8.01 -1.89
C PHE A 102 0.97 -7.48 -1.79
N ILE A 103 1.91 -8.40 -1.52
CA ILE A 103 3.34 -8.23 -1.75
C ILE A 103 3.74 -9.12 -2.94
N GLY A 104 4.37 -8.52 -3.95
CA GLY A 104 4.92 -9.25 -5.10
C GLY A 104 6.31 -9.84 -4.82
N GLU A 105 6.83 -10.65 -5.75
CA GLU A 105 8.23 -11.14 -5.73
C GLU A 105 9.30 -10.03 -5.69
N ASP A 106 8.95 -8.78 -6.05
CA ASP A 106 9.84 -7.61 -6.04
C ASP A 106 9.74 -6.78 -4.74
N ASP A 107 9.18 -7.36 -3.67
CA ASP A 107 8.88 -6.74 -2.37
C ASP A 107 7.98 -5.48 -2.45
N ARG A 108 7.36 -5.18 -3.60
CA ARG A 108 6.45 -4.05 -3.73
C ARG A 108 5.06 -4.40 -3.25
N LEU A 109 4.43 -3.42 -2.58
CA LEU A 109 3.01 -3.49 -2.27
C LEU A 109 2.21 -3.00 -3.46
N PHE A 110 1.26 -3.82 -3.89
CA PHE A 110 0.19 -3.42 -4.79
C PHE A 110 -1.13 -3.92 -4.22
N GLY A 111 -2.23 -3.38 -4.68
CA GLY A 111 -3.54 -3.78 -4.19
C GLY A 111 -4.65 -3.05 -4.91
N PHE A 112 -5.85 -3.28 -4.42
CA PHE A 112 -7.05 -2.76 -5.03
C PHE A 112 -8.07 -2.37 -3.97
N ARG A 113 -8.80 -1.30 -4.23
CA ARG A 113 -9.96 -0.87 -3.45
C ARG A 113 -11.18 -0.69 -4.34
N VAL A 114 -12.35 -1.06 -3.84
CA VAL A 114 -13.65 -0.74 -4.43
C VAL A 114 -13.95 0.73 -4.16
N VAL A 115 -14.00 1.54 -5.23
CA VAL A 115 -14.39 2.95 -5.19
C VAL A 115 -15.38 3.24 -6.33
N ASP A 116 -16.54 3.77 -5.98
CA ASP A 116 -17.71 3.93 -6.87
C ASP A 116 -18.13 2.61 -7.55
N GLY A 117 -18.09 1.49 -6.81
CA GLY A 117 -18.37 0.15 -7.37
C GLY A 117 -17.40 -0.30 -8.47
N ARG A 118 -16.17 0.23 -8.47
CA ARG A 118 -15.10 -0.14 -9.41
C ARG A 118 -13.81 -0.44 -8.68
N LEU A 119 -13.05 -1.38 -9.23
CA LEU A 119 -11.69 -1.67 -8.77
C LEU A 119 -10.76 -0.48 -9.08
N ARG A 120 -10.08 0.06 -8.07
CA ARG A 120 -9.03 1.08 -8.20
C ARG A 120 -7.72 0.51 -7.68
N ALA A 121 -6.67 0.58 -8.49
CA ALA A 121 -5.34 0.17 -8.07
C ALA A 121 -4.81 1.10 -6.97
N GLU A 122 -4.33 0.50 -5.88
CA GLU A 122 -3.47 1.10 -4.86
C GLU A 122 -2.05 0.55 -5.06
N SER A 123 -1.03 1.37 -4.82
CA SER A 123 0.36 0.91 -4.78
C SER A 123 1.09 1.56 -3.62
N GLY A 124 2.15 0.90 -3.16
CA GLY A 124 2.96 1.39 -2.06
C GLY A 124 4.25 0.60 -1.91
N GLY A 125 4.94 0.87 -0.82
CA GLY A 125 6.09 0.09 -0.39
C GLY A 125 6.32 0.32 1.09
N PHE A 126 6.81 -0.70 1.78
CA PHE A 126 7.47 -0.54 3.06
C PHE A 126 8.97 -0.34 2.80
N SER A 127 9.62 0.48 3.61
CA SER A 127 11.08 0.45 3.70
C SER A 127 11.45 -0.26 5.00
N TRP A 128 11.96 -1.49 4.89
CA TRP A 128 12.57 -2.15 6.04
C TRP A 128 13.89 -1.45 6.34
N LYS A 129 13.85 -0.48 7.25
CA LYS A 129 15.05 -0.07 7.95
C LYS A 129 15.36 -1.14 8.98
N VAL A 130 16.23 -2.09 8.62
CA VAL A 130 17.12 -2.64 9.62
C VAL A 130 17.79 -1.44 10.30
N GLU A 131 17.84 -1.42 11.63
CA GLU A 131 18.75 -0.50 12.33
C GLU A 131 20.17 -0.91 11.99
N ALA A 132 20.64 -0.42 10.85
CA ALA A 132 21.91 -0.77 10.26
C ALA A 132 22.81 0.45 10.28
N GLU A 133 24.01 0.22 10.79
CA GLU A 133 25.20 0.86 10.24
C GLU A 133 25.16 0.70 8.70
N ALA A 134 25.33 1.82 7.97
CA ALA A 134 24.78 2.04 6.62
C ALA A 134 25.56 1.30 5.49
N GLU A 135 25.26 1.37 4.18
CA GLU A 135 25.01 2.56 3.34
C GLU A 135 24.47 2.23 1.91
N VAL A 136 24.43 3.24 1.02
CA VAL A 136 23.68 3.38 -0.27
C VAL A 136 24.60 3.21 -1.53
N GLU A 137 24.24 3.38 -2.82
CA GLU A 137 23.19 4.18 -3.51
C GLU A 137 22.99 3.79 -5.01
N ASP A 138 21.82 4.12 -5.62
CA ASP A 138 21.73 4.54 -7.04
C ASP A 138 20.74 5.72 -7.20
N GLY A 139 21.15 6.74 -7.98
CA GLY A 139 20.48 8.04 -8.10
C GLY A 139 20.58 8.91 -6.85
N GLU A 140 21.67 9.70 -6.71
CA GLU A 140 22.06 10.50 -5.52
C GLU A 140 20.88 11.12 -4.71
N THR A 141 20.30 10.32 -3.82
CA THR A 141 19.25 10.70 -2.89
C THR A 141 19.94 11.00 -1.59
N ARG A 142 20.57 12.18 -1.58
CA ARG A 142 21.41 12.63 -0.47
C ARG A 142 20.61 12.61 0.82
N GLU A 143 21.03 11.77 1.77
CA GLU A 143 20.46 11.80 3.10
C GLU A 143 20.90 13.08 3.82
N TYR A 144 19.92 13.79 4.36
CA TYR A 144 20.13 14.98 5.19
C TYR A 144 19.59 14.71 6.60
N ARG A 145 20.35 15.12 7.61
CA ARG A 145 19.82 15.35 8.94
C ARG A 145 19.25 16.76 8.96
N VAL A 146 17.93 16.87 9.11
CA VAL A 146 17.25 18.13 9.39
C VAL A 146 17.02 18.22 10.90
N CYS A 147 17.67 19.19 11.52
CA CYS A 147 17.41 19.60 12.89
C CYS A 147 16.52 20.84 12.87
N TRP A 148 15.44 20.83 13.64
CA TRP A 148 14.65 22.03 13.89
C TRP A 148 14.85 22.42 15.36
N VAL A 149 15.44 23.59 15.56
CA VAL A 149 15.67 24.17 16.89
C VAL A 149 14.43 25.00 17.27
N ILE A 150 13.91 24.76 18.48
CA ILE A 150 12.77 25.50 19.03
C ILE A 150 13.14 25.96 20.43
N ASP A 151 13.44 27.25 20.57
CA ASP A 151 13.64 27.87 21.87
C ASP A 151 12.29 28.01 22.61
N VAL A 152 12.21 27.46 23.82
CA VAL A 152 11.01 27.50 24.66
C VAL A 152 11.34 27.75 26.12
N ASP A 153 10.69 28.73 26.73
CA ASP A 153 10.73 28.91 28.18
C ASP A 153 9.92 27.80 28.87
N ALA A 154 10.53 27.13 29.85
CA ALA A 154 9.89 26.06 30.62
C ALA A 154 10.52 25.94 32.02
N ALA A 155 9.72 25.51 33.02
CA ALA A 155 10.21 25.29 34.38
C ALA A 155 10.93 23.93 34.55
N SER A 156 10.91 23.06 33.54
CA SER A 156 11.62 21.76 33.56
C SER A 156 11.90 21.22 32.15
N PRO A 157 12.90 20.33 31.97
CA PRO A 157 13.20 19.70 30.68
C PRO A 157 12.01 18.92 30.08
N THR A 158 11.22 18.24 30.92
CA THR A 158 10.03 17.51 30.48
C THR A 158 8.92 18.42 29.98
N GLU A 159 8.79 19.62 30.56
CA GLU A 159 7.85 20.63 30.09
C GLU A 159 8.33 21.27 28.78
N ALA A 160 9.64 21.55 28.65
CA ALA A 160 10.24 22.02 27.39
C ALA A 160 9.96 21.02 26.24
N ALA A 161 10.20 19.73 26.47
CA ALA A 161 9.93 18.68 25.49
C ALA A 161 8.43 18.60 25.08
N ARG A 162 7.50 18.77 26.03
CA ARG A 162 6.05 18.83 25.73
C ARG A 162 5.68 20.07 24.93
N LYS A 163 6.25 21.24 25.25
CA LYS A 163 6.05 22.49 24.52
C LYS A 163 6.58 22.39 23.08
N ALA A 164 7.80 21.90 22.90
CA ALA A 164 8.39 21.66 21.59
C ALA A 164 7.55 20.68 20.74
N LEU A 165 7.10 19.56 21.32
CA LEU A 165 6.23 18.59 20.62
C LEU A 165 4.86 19.18 20.22
N ALA A 166 4.28 20.06 21.05
CA ALA A 166 3.04 20.75 20.72
C ALA A 166 3.22 21.74 19.56
N ILE A 167 4.33 22.48 19.54
CA ILE A 167 4.70 23.38 18.42
C ILE A 167 4.94 22.57 17.15
N GLN A 168 5.63 21.42 17.24
CA GLN A 168 5.91 20.55 16.10
C GLN A 168 4.63 19.96 15.48
N ARG A 169 3.62 19.64 16.29
CA ARG A 169 2.36 19.05 15.83
C ARG A 169 1.33 20.08 15.36
N ASN A 170 1.58 21.36 15.56
CA ASN A 170 0.66 22.40 15.11
C ASN A 170 0.84 22.66 13.60
N ARG A 171 -0.17 22.34 12.79
CA ARG A 171 -0.19 22.63 11.35
C ARG A 171 -0.22 24.12 11.00
N SER A 172 -0.49 25.01 11.96
CA SER A 172 -0.35 26.47 11.79
C SER A 172 0.98 27.01 12.33
N SER A 173 1.95 26.15 12.62
CA SER A 173 3.27 26.56 13.11
C SER A 173 4.11 27.15 11.97
N ILE A 174 4.62 28.36 12.18
CA ILE A 174 5.41 29.12 11.20
C ILE A 174 6.92 28.86 11.31
N GLY A 175 7.32 27.64 11.67
CA GLY A 175 8.72 27.26 11.79
C GLY A 175 9.39 27.19 10.42
N THR A 176 10.16 28.21 10.04
CA THR A 176 10.82 28.29 8.73
C THR A 176 12.34 28.10 8.76
N VAL A 177 12.98 28.09 9.93
CA VAL A 177 14.44 27.97 10.08
C VAL A 177 14.84 26.55 10.47
N PHE A 178 15.79 25.97 9.74
CA PHE A 178 16.26 24.60 9.88
C PHE A 178 17.78 24.51 9.81
N ASP A 179 18.40 23.73 10.69
CA ASP A 179 19.78 23.29 10.54
C ASP A 179 19.82 22.02 9.70
N VAL A 180 20.40 22.10 8.50
CA VAL A 180 20.47 20.99 7.56
C VAL A 180 21.92 20.53 7.38
N GLN A 181 22.19 19.27 7.73
CA GLN A 181 23.49 18.63 7.57
C GLN A 181 23.38 17.49 6.55
N ARG A 182 24.23 17.48 5.52
CA ARG A 182 24.39 16.31 4.65
C ARG A 182 25.13 15.20 5.41
N TYR A 183 24.74 13.94 5.23
CA TYR A 183 25.61 12.83 5.61
C TYR A 183 26.76 12.70 4.59
N GLU A 184 28.00 12.68 5.08
CA GLU A 184 29.23 12.59 4.27
C GLU A 184 29.75 11.16 4.11
N GLY A 185 29.16 10.21 4.85
CA GLY A 185 29.42 8.77 4.76
C GLY A 185 29.55 8.09 6.12
N MET A 186 29.87 6.81 6.09
CA MET A 186 30.00 5.97 7.28
C MET A 186 31.38 6.07 7.95
N THR A 187 31.43 6.13 9.29
CA THR A 187 32.66 5.97 10.08
C THR A 187 32.53 4.81 11.06
N THR A 188 33.65 4.38 11.66
CA THR A 188 33.71 3.37 12.73
C THR A 188 33.04 3.80 14.06
N ARG A 189 32.35 4.96 14.08
CA ARG A 189 31.55 5.46 15.21
C ARG A 189 30.11 5.81 14.80
N GLY A 190 29.66 5.38 13.63
CA GLY A 190 28.37 5.74 13.04
C GLY A 190 28.49 6.72 11.87
N ARG A 191 27.34 7.21 11.41
CA ARG A 191 27.23 8.13 10.27
C ARG A 191 27.87 9.49 10.56
N GLN A 192 28.74 9.96 9.68
CA GLN A 192 29.34 11.29 9.78
C GLN A 192 28.44 12.35 9.15
N LEU A 193 28.24 13.44 9.91
CA LEU A 193 27.55 14.64 9.45
C LEU A 193 28.58 15.64 8.93
N GLY A 194 28.32 16.20 7.76
CA GLY A 194 29.03 17.35 7.23
C GLY A 194 28.68 18.66 7.96
N PRO A 195 29.15 19.80 7.45
CA PRO A 195 28.85 21.11 8.03
C PRO A 195 27.34 21.37 8.06
N ALA A 196 26.87 22.05 9.12
CA ALA A 196 25.50 22.53 9.20
C ALA A 196 25.31 23.74 8.29
N LEU A 197 24.23 23.71 7.51
CA LEU A 197 23.74 24.81 6.72
C LEU A 197 22.39 25.25 7.31
N GLU A 198 22.33 26.47 7.84
CA GLU A 198 21.06 27.08 8.21
C GLU A 198 20.26 27.39 6.93
N ILE A 199 19.01 26.92 6.87
CA ILE A 199 18.06 27.20 5.80
C ILE A 199 16.84 27.88 6.42
N ASN A 200 16.61 29.14 6.08
CA ASN A 200 15.38 29.84 6.40
C ASN A 200 14.45 29.90 5.18
N LEU A 201 13.42 29.06 5.15
CA LEU A 201 12.45 29.00 4.06
C LEU A 201 11.70 30.33 3.85
N SER A 202 11.48 31.14 4.90
CA SER A 202 10.83 32.44 4.72
C SER A 202 11.66 33.41 3.87
N ALA A 203 12.98 33.22 3.80
CA ALA A 203 13.87 34.01 2.95
C ALA A 203 14.09 33.40 1.55
N VAL A 204 13.65 32.16 1.34
CA VAL A 204 13.71 31.44 0.05
C VAL A 204 12.41 31.62 -0.72
N ASP A 205 11.27 31.49 -0.05
CA ASP A 205 9.94 31.55 -0.66
C ASP A 205 9.50 33.00 -1.00
N ASP A 206 10.08 34.02 -0.35
CA ASP A 206 9.85 35.45 -0.64
C ASP A 206 10.47 35.92 -1.99
N VAL A 207 11.15 35.04 -2.74
CA VAL A 207 11.78 35.37 -4.04
C VAL A 207 10.86 35.01 -5.23
N SER A 208 9.53 34.96 -5.04
CA SER A 208 8.56 34.72 -6.12
C SER A 208 7.21 35.44 -5.90
N THR A 209 7.25 36.76 -5.99
CA THR A 209 6.11 37.62 -6.37
C THR A 209 6.53 38.63 -7.42
#